data_AF-A0A925BX52-F1
#
_entry.id   AF-A0A925BX52-F1
#
_cell.length_a   1.000
_cell.length_b   1.000
_cell.length_c   1.000
_cell.angle_alpha   90.00
_cell.angle_beta   90.00
_cell.angle_gamma   90.00
#
_symmetry.space_group_name_H-M   'P 1'
#
loop_
_entity.id
_entity.type
_entity.pdbx_description
1 polymer ?
#
loop_
_entity_poly.entity_id
_entity_poly.type
_entity_poly.pdbx_seq_one_letter_code
_entity_poly.pdbx_strand_id
1 'polypeptide(L)'
;MKAKYAYSNLIIGLLLLIGFLMSIRSFAQPDYDFRDPVLLSGTDRQVGAVYLFSNVKTGVDARMTINFISPGIVVTELDGASGYPEALQPTLVADPFTNGYLEMYIEFLEAGTFNLMIQTEVPVTCIDVDGWLDNDGLGNPLHEFDQVDLGGGYVDYQLSGGELSVVQEGNWFKGKNVGGIDYPGRDTAAKQAMFTSVNGNISSCVIRVGVDNQSTISANRLRSIYFKKFIYPNSLLSKSPLLSFQGLQKDNLIELKWILGKENSLKSVVIERGNKSSEFISIGEVSINLKAEQVNYNFLDDENFTGDAYYRLRMISVNGKSTYSNIIVFHAGNITNAFRIYPSIVQTTATIQVKSETNATAIFQLVDYSGRIVVQKNVQVHEGTNNIVVHNLGSVYPGNYVVLVKMNNKVYNQKIFKQ
;
A
#
# COMPACT_ATOMS: atom_id res chain seq x y z
N MET A 1 41.91 9.72 66.37
CA MET A 1 40.52 10.22 66.51
C MET A 1 40.42 11.50 65.71
N LYS A 2 39.45 11.60 64.80
CA LYS A 2 39.30 12.58 63.69
C LYS A 2 40.08 12.26 62.39
N ALA A 3 39.36 12.47 61.29
CA ALA A 3 39.76 12.46 59.88
C ALA A 3 39.98 11.10 59.18
N LYS A 4 38.88 10.40 58.87
CA LYS A 4 38.68 9.57 57.67
C LYS A 4 37.24 9.08 57.75
N TYR A 5 36.33 9.63 56.94
CA TYR A 5 34.97 9.16 56.59
C TYR A 5 34.11 10.37 56.22
N ALA A 6 34.52 11.10 55.18
CA ALA A 6 33.73 12.18 54.60
C ALA A 6 33.94 12.26 53.08
N TYR A 7 34.05 11.10 52.42
CA TYR A 7 34.03 10.99 50.95
C TYR A 7 33.49 9.61 50.55
N SER A 8 32.23 9.31 50.87
CA SER A 8 31.56 8.17 50.24
C SER A 8 30.04 8.31 50.09
N ASN A 9 29.44 9.47 50.40
CA ASN A 9 28.00 9.70 50.29
C ASN A 9 27.63 10.89 49.39
N LEU A 10 28.55 11.38 48.55
CA LEU A 10 28.27 12.43 47.56
C LEU A 10 28.41 11.97 46.09
N ILE A 11 28.62 10.67 45.84
CA ILE A 11 28.78 10.10 44.49
C ILE A 11 27.71 9.01 44.19
N ILE A 12 26.86 8.68 45.17
CA ILE A 12 25.76 7.70 44.98
C ILE A 12 24.38 8.39 44.92
N GLY A 13 24.33 9.72 45.08
CA GLY A 13 23.13 10.55 44.91
C GLY A 13 23.07 11.33 43.58
N LEU A 14 23.99 11.10 42.65
CA LEU A 14 24.07 11.80 41.35
C LEU A 14 24.16 10.83 40.15
N LEU A 15 23.73 9.57 40.34
CA LEU A 15 23.73 8.52 39.31
C LEU A 15 22.36 7.83 39.17
N LEU A 16 21.31 8.42 39.74
CA LEU A 16 19.93 7.91 39.72
C LEU A 16 18.92 8.95 39.22
N LEU A 17 19.37 9.88 38.36
CA LEU A 17 18.48 10.89 37.75
C LEU A 17 18.85 11.23 36.29
N ILE A 18 19.30 10.25 35.50
CA ILE A 18 19.33 10.35 34.02
C ILE A 18 18.91 8.99 33.46
N GLY A 19 17.61 8.73 33.51
CA GLY A 19 17.03 7.46 33.07
C GLY A 19 15.54 7.59 32.89
N PHE A 20 15.09 8.71 32.33
CA PHE A 20 13.69 8.93 31.98
C PHE A 20 13.62 9.39 30.52
N LEU A 21 12.88 8.59 29.73
CA LEU A 21 12.36 8.89 28.39
C LEU A 21 13.37 9.02 27.24
N MET A 22 13.88 7.89 26.75
CA MET A 22 13.78 7.67 25.29
C MET A 22 12.53 6.84 25.03
N SER A 23 11.37 7.49 25.14
CA SER A 23 10.26 7.07 24.30
C SER A 23 10.74 7.29 22.87
N ILE A 24 10.83 6.24 22.07
CA ILE A 24 10.87 6.37 20.61
C ILE A 24 9.49 6.93 20.25
N ARG A 25 9.36 8.25 20.33
CA ARG A 25 8.43 8.93 19.44
C ARG A 25 9.02 8.66 18.07
N SER A 26 8.30 7.88 17.27
CA SER A 26 8.31 8.10 15.83
C SER A 26 8.05 9.59 15.67
N PHE A 27 9.11 10.39 15.56
CA PHE A 27 8.98 11.75 15.09
C PHE A 27 8.44 11.58 13.69
N ALA A 28 7.20 12.03 13.47
CA ALA A 28 6.84 12.52 12.15
C ALA A 28 8.00 13.46 11.78
N GLN A 29 8.78 13.04 10.79
CA GLN A 29 9.91 13.81 10.29
C GLN A 29 9.40 15.23 10.00
N PRO A 30 10.08 16.30 10.45
CA PRO A 30 9.66 17.65 10.07
C PRO A 30 9.60 17.72 8.55
N ASP A 31 8.49 18.27 8.06
CA ASP A 31 8.27 18.55 6.64
C ASP A 31 9.44 19.40 6.15
N TYR A 32 9.93 19.12 4.95
CA TYR A 32 10.98 19.95 4.37
C TYR A 32 10.42 21.34 4.06
N ASP A 33 11.31 22.33 3.96
CA ASP A 33 10.99 23.72 3.73
C ASP A 33 11.87 24.29 2.62
N PHE A 34 11.28 24.55 1.47
CA PHE A 34 11.95 25.11 0.31
C PHE A 34 11.50 26.56 0.17
N ARG A 35 12.29 27.48 0.74
CA ARG A 35 12.05 28.92 0.61
C ARG A 35 13.36 29.66 0.38
N ASP A 36 13.23 30.89 -0.09
CA ASP A 36 14.31 31.88 -0.18
C ASP A 36 15.60 31.33 -0.85
N PRO A 37 15.52 30.75 -2.06
CA PRO A 37 16.69 30.21 -2.72
C PRO A 37 17.74 31.29 -2.99
N VAL A 38 19.00 30.96 -2.71
CA VAL A 38 20.16 31.80 -3.03
C VAL A 38 20.85 31.23 -4.26
N LEU A 39 20.95 32.02 -5.34
CA LEU A 39 21.75 31.65 -6.51
C LEU A 39 23.23 31.58 -6.13
N LEU A 40 23.82 30.39 -6.20
CA LEU A 40 25.25 30.16 -5.95
C LEU A 40 26.09 30.40 -7.21
N SER A 41 25.62 29.95 -8.36
CA SER A 41 26.35 30.06 -9.64
C SER A 41 25.44 29.91 -10.85
N GLY A 42 25.95 30.31 -12.02
CA GLY A 42 25.21 30.27 -13.29
C GLY A 42 24.37 31.53 -13.51
N THR A 43 23.49 31.47 -14.50
CA THR A 43 22.56 32.55 -14.82
C THR A 43 21.18 32.19 -14.29
N ASP A 44 20.57 33.08 -13.51
CA ASP A 44 19.26 32.86 -12.90
C ASP A 44 18.22 32.35 -13.91
N ARG A 45 17.53 31.26 -13.54
CA ARG A 45 16.47 30.56 -14.28
C ARG A 45 16.91 29.95 -15.61
N GLN A 46 18.22 29.79 -15.83
CA GLN A 46 18.78 29.15 -17.02
C GLN A 46 19.39 27.78 -16.69
N VAL A 47 19.58 26.96 -17.71
CA VAL A 47 20.32 25.69 -17.59
C VAL A 47 21.71 25.95 -17.00
N GLY A 48 22.08 25.14 -16.00
CA GLY A 48 23.32 25.28 -15.24
C GLY A 48 23.25 26.24 -14.05
N ALA A 49 22.11 26.90 -13.80
CA ALA A 49 21.90 27.65 -12.57
C ALA A 49 21.89 26.72 -11.36
N VAL A 50 22.58 27.11 -10.29
CA VAL A 50 22.68 26.35 -9.04
C VAL A 50 22.21 27.22 -7.89
N TYR A 51 21.28 26.70 -7.11
CA TYR A 51 20.64 27.37 -5.98
C TYR A 51 20.88 26.61 -4.69
N LEU A 52 21.02 27.35 -3.60
CA LEU A 52 21.04 26.83 -2.23
C LEU A 52 19.75 27.21 -1.52
N PHE A 53 19.07 26.20 -0.99
CA PHE A 53 18.01 26.33 0.00
C PHE A 53 18.60 25.94 1.35
N SER A 54 18.70 26.92 2.25
CA SER A 54 19.29 26.69 3.58
C SER A 54 18.24 26.21 4.56
N ASN A 55 18.61 25.30 5.45
CA ASN A 55 17.75 24.75 6.49
C ASN A 55 16.44 24.15 5.96
N VAL A 56 16.50 23.43 4.83
CA VAL A 56 15.31 22.72 4.30
C VAL A 56 14.76 21.71 5.27
N LYS A 57 15.59 21.22 6.19
CA LYS A 57 15.22 20.40 7.32
C LYS A 57 16.27 20.64 8.40
N THR A 58 15.98 20.35 9.67
CA THR A 58 16.97 20.55 10.74
C THR A 58 18.29 19.85 10.43
N GLY A 59 19.36 20.64 10.28
CA GLY A 59 20.69 20.15 9.94
C GLY A 59 20.91 19.78 8.46
N VAL A 60 19.95 20.09 7.59
CA VAL A 60 19.99 19.75 6.15
C VAL A 60 19.80 21.03 5.31
N ASP A 61 20.70 21.26 4.37
CA ASP A 61 20.51 22.19 3.26
C ASP A 61 20.17 21.40 1.98
N ALA A 62 19.58 22.06 0.98
CA ALA A 62 19.42 21.48 -0.36
C ALA A 62 20.11 22.34 -1.41
N ARG A 63 20.90 21.70 -2.28
CA ARG A 63 21.43 22.33 -3.49
C ARG A 63 20.62 21.84 -4.68
N MET A 64 20.07 22.77 -5.46
CA MET A 64 19.31 22.47 -6.66
C MET A 64 20.02 23.01 -7.90
N THR A 65 20.13 22.18 -8.93
CA THR A 65 20.69 22.55 -10.24
C THR A 65 19.62 22.41 -11.31
N ILE A 66 19.47 23.43 -12.16
CA ILE A 66 18.67 23.30 -13.39
C ILE A 66 19.50 22.53 -14.41
N ASN A 67 19.18 21.26 -14.62
CA ASN A 67 19.91 20.40 -15.56
C ASN A 67 19.49 20.65 -17.01
N PHE A 68 18.20 20.91 -17.23
CA PHE A 68 17.63 21.00 -18.56
C PHE A 68 16.33 21.80 -18.56
N ILE A 69 16.11 22.53 -19.65
CA ILE A 69 14.85 23.18 -19.97
C ILE A 69 14.54 22.85 -21.43
N SER A 70 13.38 22.25 -21.69
CA SER A 70 12.93 21.97 -23.06
C SER A 70 12.80 23.26 -23.88
N PRO A 71 13.11 23.24 -25.19
CA PRO A 71 12.73 24.32 -26.09
C PRO A 71 11.23 24.63 -25.97
N GLY A 72 10.88 25.91 -25.93
CA GLY A 72 9.50 26.37 -25.74
C GLY A 72 9.02 26.44 -24.28
N ILE A 73 9.87 26.08 -23.31
CA ILE A 73 9.62 26.28 -21.88
C ILE A 73 10.47 27.45 -21.38
N VAL A 74 9.85 28.38 -20.66
CA VAL A 74 10.53 29.48 -19.96
C VAL A 74 10.19 29.41 -18.48
N VAL A 75 11.21 29.42 -17.63
CA VAL A 75 11.03 29.53 -16.17
C VAL A 75 10.95 31.01 -15.81
N THR A 76 9.81 31.46 -15.30
CA THR A 76 9.60 32.86 -14.90
C THR A 76 9.88 33.08 -13.42
N GLU A 77 9.62 32.08 -12.60
CA GLU A 77 9.93 32.04 -11.16
C GLU A 77 10.48 30.66 -10.81
N LEU A 78 11.50 30.61 -9.95
CA LEU A 78 12.04 29.33 -9.46
C LEU A 78 11.26 28.80 -8.26
N ASP A 79 10.88 29.71 -7.38
CA ASP A 79 10.08 29.45 -6.20
C ASP A 79 9.22 30.70 -5.95
N GLY A 80 7.97 30.65 -6.39
CA GLY A 80 7.08 31.81 -6.38
C GLY A 80 6.75 32.30 -4.96
N ALA A 81 6.53 33.61 -4.80
CA ALA A 81 6.26 34.23 -3.50
C ALA A 81 4.86 33.91 -2.93
N SER A 82 3.94 33.44 -3.77
CA SER A 82 2.65 32.88 -3.37
C SER A 82 2.79 31.37 -3.13
N GLY A 83 1.86 30.73 -2.41
CA GLY A 83 1.87 29.28 -2.19
C GLY A 83 2.41 28.86 -0.82
N TYR A 84 3.19 27.77 -0.78
CA TYR A 84 3.52 27.07 0.46
C TYR A 84 5.04 26.98 0.69
N PRO A 85 5.54 27.36 1.89
CA PRO A 85 6.96 27.25 2.21
C PRO A 85 7.52 25.82 2.13
N GLU A 86 6.66 24.81 2.28
CA GLU A 86 7.07 23.40 2.28
C GLU A 86 7.26 22.81 0.88
N ALA A 87 7.13 23.63 -0.17
CA ALA A 87 7.16 23.21 -1.55
C ALA A 87 8.16 24.02 -2.37
N LEU A 88 8.80 23.37 -3.34
CA LEU A 88 9.51 24.04 -4.43
C LEU A 88 8.51 24.37 -5.53
N GLN A 89 8.37 25.66 -5.87
CA GLN A 89 7.23 26.11 -6.66
C GLN A 89 7.59 26.96 -7.88
N PRO A 90 8.17 26.37 -8.93
CA PRO A 90 8.50 27.11 -10.13
C PRO A 90 7.24 27.50 -10.91
N THR A 91 7.32 28.63 -11.61
CA THR A 91 6.32 29.07 -12.58
C THR A 91 6.90 28.95 -13.98
N LEU A 92 6.15 28.28 -14.87
CA LEU A 92 6.56 28.04 -16.25
C LEU A 92 5.65 28.78 -17.22
N VAL A 93 6.22 29.26 -18.32
CA VAL A 93 5.49 29.58 -19.55
C VAL A 93 5.81 28.49 -20.56
N ALA A 94 4.77 27.84 -21.10
CA ALA A 94 4.90 26.92 -22.22
C ALA A 94 4.37 27.60 -23.49
N ASP A 95 5.19 27.65 -24.54
CA ASP A 95 4.79 28.15 -25.85
C ASP A 95 3.69 27.27 -26.49
N PRO A 96 2.98 27.78 -27.53
CA PRO A 96 2.04 26.97 -28.28
C PRO A 96 2.67 25.67 -28.79
N PHE A 97 1.90 24.59 -28.83
CA PHE A 97 2.33 23.28 -29.35
C PHE A 97 3.61 22.72 -28.72
N THR A 98 3.89 23.07 -27.47
CA THR A 98 5.08 22.62 -26.74
C THR A 98 4.76 21.44 -25.84
N ASN A 99 5.52 20.36 -26.00
CA ASN A 99 5.60 19.27 -25.04
C ASN A 99 7.00 19.25 -24.43
N GLY A 100 7.13 19.76 -23.20
CA GLY A 100 8.41 20.05 -22.61
C GLY A 100 8.38 20.10 -21.09
N TYR A 101 9.56 20.15 -20.48
CA TYR A 101 9.72 20.17 -19.03
C TYR A 101 10.94 21.00 -18.60
N LEU A 102 10.90 21.40 -17.33
CA LEU A 102 12.06 21.82 -16.55
C LEU A 102 12.57 20.60 -15.76
N GLU A 103 13.86 20.27 -15.86
CA GLU A 103 14.52 19.24 -15.05
C GLU A 103 15.40 19.88 -13.98
N MET A 104 15.16 19.47 -12.73
CA MET A 104 15.89 19.92 -11.56
C MET A 104 16.54 18.72 -10.88
N TYR A 105 17.84 18.84 -10.59
CA TYR A 105 18.57 17.91 -9.75
C TYR A 105 18.76 18.50 -8.37
N ILE A 106 18.37 17.76 -7.33
CA ILE A 106 18.40 18.21 -5.94
C ILE A 106 19.31 17.29 -5.14
N GLU A 107 20.24 17.87 -4.40
CA GLU A 107 21.15 17.20 -3.47
C GLU A 107 20.85 17.68 -2.06
N PHE A 108 20.77 16.74 -1.12
CA PHE A 108 20.66 17.03 0.31
C PHE A 108 22.05 17.09 0.91
N LEU A 109 22.34 18.15 1.67
CA LEU A 109 23.65 18.47 2.20
C LEU A 109 23.60 18.59 3.71
N GLU A 110 24.71 18.26 4.38
CA GLU A 110 24.89 18.64 5.78
C GLU A 110 24.94 20.17 5.89
N ALA A 111 24.08 20.74 6.74
CA ALA A 111 23.86 22.19 6.79
C ALA A 111 25.16 22.98 6.97
N GLY A 112 25.33 24.03 6.18
CA GLY A 112 26.53 24.87 6.15
C GLY A 112 27.73 24.23 5.44
N THR A 113 27.55 23.07 4.80
CA THR A 113 28.62 22.36 4.06
C THR A 113 28.15 21.97 2.66
N PHE A 114 29.06 21.39 1.87
CA PHE A 114 28.72 20.74 0.59
C PHE A 114 28.86 19.21 0.65
N ASN A 115 28.87 18.64 1.86
CA ASN A 115 28.89 17.20 2.04
C ASN A 115 27.49 16.63 1.82
N LEU A 116 27.36 15.62 0.97
CA LEU A 116 26.09 14.91 0.78
C LEU A 116 25.62 14.29 2.08
N MET A 117 24.35 14.51 2.42
CA MET A 117 23.69 13.94 3.58
C MET A 117 22.59 12.97 3.13
N ILE A 118 22.74 11.70 3.53
CA ILE A 118 21.72 10.69 3.30
C ILE A 118 20.47 11.01 4.11
N GLN A 119 19.34 11.07 3.43
CA GLN A 119 18.03 11.18 4.04
C GLN A 119 17.43 9.78 4.22
N THR A 120 16.98 9.49 5.43
CA THR A 120 16.35 8.20 5.77
C THR A 120 15.06 7.96 4.99
N GLU A 121 14.35 9.03 4.67
CA GLU A 121 13.16 9.03 3.81
C GLU A 121 13.00 10.39 3.12
N VAL A 122 12.68 10.36 1.84
CA VAL A 122 12.38 11.50 0.96
C VAL A 122 11.05 11.21 0.27
N PRO A 123 9.94 11.75 0.80
CA PRO A 123 8.70 11.82 0.05
C PRO A 123 8.71 13.05 -0.86
N VAL A 124 8.28 12.88 -2.11
CA VAL A 124 8.09 13.96 -3.09
C VAL A 124 6.66 13.88 -3.60
N THR A 125 5.82 14.84 -3.25
CA THR A 125 4.48 14.98 -3.80
C THR A 125 4.45 16.07 -4.85
N CYS A 126 4.12 15.69 -6.07
CA CYS A 126 3.68 16.62 -7.10
C CYS A 126 2.22 16.94 -6.85
N ILE A 127 1.90 18.22 -6.62
CA ILE A 127 0.53 18.67 -6.45
C ILE A 127 0.07 19.47 -7.67
N ASP A 128 -1.25 19.48 -7.84
CA ASP A 128 -1.91 20.30 -8.84
C ASP A 128 -1.49 19.97 -10.27
N VAL A 129 -1.22 18.69 -10.54
CA VAL A 129 -0.83 18.21 -11.87
C VAL A 129 -2.09 18.13 -12.73
N ASP A 130 -2.48 19.25 -13.32
CA ASP A 130 -3.82 19.43 -13.86
C ASP A 130 -3.83 19.72 -15.39
N GLY A 131 -4.94 20.22 -15.93
CA GLY A 131 -4.96 20.65 -17.32
C GLY A 131 -6.28 21.25 -17.79
N TRP A 132 -6.40 21.45 -19.10
CA TRP A 132 -7.65 21.84 -19.76
C TRP A 132 -7.94 20.92 -20.92
N LEU A 133 -9.20 20.49 -21.08
CA LEU A 133 -9.65 19.80 -22.30
C LEU A 133 -9.72 20.75 -23.52
N ASP A 134 -9.87 22.05 -23.27
CA ASP A 134 -9.89 23.10 -24.29
C ASP A 134 -9.26 24.38 -23.73
N ASN A 135 -7.97 24.56 -23.99
CA ASN A 135 -7.18 25.68 -23.45
C ASN A 135 -7.31 26.96 -24.28
N ASP A 136 -7.68 26.87 -25.56
CA ASP A 136 -7.74 28.01 -26.49
C ASP A 136 -9.13 28.29 -27.10
N GLY A 137 -10.15 27.53 -26.70
CA GLY A 137 -11.51 27.64 -27.25
C GLY A 137 -11.66 26.99 -28.63
N LEU A 138 -10.64 26.25 -29.10
CA LEU A 138 -10.63 25.53 -30.38
C LEU A 138 -10.65 24.01 -30.19
N GLY A 139 -10.77 23.52 -28.95
CA GLY A 139 -10.75 22.11 -28.60
C GLY A 139 -9.35 21.53 -28.44
N ASN A 140 -8.31 22.37 -28.32
CA ASN A 140 -6.94 21.91 -28.12
C ASN A 140 -6.62 21.81 -26.62
N PRO A 141 -6.27 20.62 -26.11
CA PRO A 141 -6.05 20.44 -24.69
C PRO A 141 -4.66 20.94 -24.24
N LEU A 142 -4.54 21.09 -22.94
CA LEU A 142 -3.27 21.24 -22.25
C LEU A 142 -3.24 20.23 -21.10
N HIS A 143 -2.16 19.47 -20.97
CA HIS A 143 -1.99 18.54 -19.87
C HIS A 143 -0.66 18.77 -19.17
N GLU A 144 -0.70 18.89 -17.86
CA GLU A 144 0.51 18.84 -17.06
C GLU A 144 0.97 17.40 -16.83
N PHE A 145 2.28 17.26 -16.62
CA PHE A 145 2.85 16.04 -16.11
C PHE A 145 4.08 16.36 -15.29
N ASP A 146 4.29 15.58 -14.23
CA ASP A 146 5.50 15.64 -13.44
C ASP A 146 6.14 14.26 -13.38
N GLN A 147 7.47 14.24 -13.25
CA GLN A 147 8.24 13.01 -13.13
C GLN A 147 9.23 13.11 -11.98
N VAL A 148 9.35 12.03 -11.21
CA VAL A 148 10.25 11.97 -10.07
C VAL A 148 11.13 10.73 -10.18
N ASP A 149 12.44 10.91 -10.09
CA ASP A 149 13.44 9.83 -9.95
C ASP A 149 14.13 9.96 -8.59
N LEU A 150 13.84 8.99 -7.73
CA LEU A 150 14.47 8.83 -6.42
C LEU A 150 15.45 7.66 -6.39
N GLY A 151 15.86 7.12 -7.54
CA GLY A 151 16.59 5.86 -7.65
C GLY A 151 15.72 4.62 -7.39
N GLY A 152 14.41 4.73 -7.60
CA GLY A 152 13.41 3.69 -7.31
C GLY A 152 12.43 4.14 -6.21
N GLY A 153 11.98 3.18 -5.39
CA GLY A 153 10.99 3.42 -4.33
C GLY A 153 9.58 2.99 -4.72
N TYR A 154 8.58 3.68 -4.18
CA TYR A 154 7.17 3.44 -4.49
C TYR A 154 6.44 4.76 -4.77
N VAL A 155 5.25 4.67 -5.37
CA VAL A 155 4.35 5.80 -5.56
C VAL A 155 3.02 5.55 -4.88
N ASP A 156 2.45 6.59 -4.26
CA ASP A 156 1.12 6.61 -3.68
C ASP A 156 0.31 7.74 -4.33
N TYR A 157 -0.91 7.45 -4.74
CA TYR A 157 -1.80 8.38 -5.44
C TYR A 157 -3.23 7.86 -5.36
N GLN A 158 -4.22 8.71 -5.64
CA GLN A 158 -5.61 8.26 -5.67
C GLN A 158 -5.88 7.35 -6.88
N LEU A 159 -5.93 6.04 -6.64
CA LEU A 159 -6.16 5.03 -7.67
C LEU A 159 -7.56 5.10 -8.31
N SER A 160 -8.57 5.45 -7.51
CA SER A 160 -9.96 5.58 -7.95
C SER A 160 -10.30 7.06 -8.13
N GLY A 161 -10.24 7.59 -9.35
CA GLY A 161 -10.46 9.03 -9.54
C GLY A 161 -10.15 9.61 -10.92
N GLY A 162 -9.44 8.89 -11.79
CA GLY A 162 -9.45 9.15 -13.24
C GLY A 162 -8.76 10.43 -13.75
N GLU A 163 -8.16 11.27 -12.90
CA GLU A 163 -7.56 12.54 -13.37
C GLU A 163 -6.07 12.45 -13.65
N LEU A 164 -5.36 11.58 -12.94
CA LEU A 164 -3.97 11.25 -13.24
C LEU A 164 -3.81 9.83 -13.76
N SER A 165 -3.00 9.70 -14.81
CA SER A 165 -2.34 8.44 -15.15
C SER A 165 -0.95 8.44 -14.54
N VAL A 166 -0.69 7.52 -13.62
CA VAL A 166 0.61 7.35 -12.97
C VAL A 166 1.26 6.08 -13.48
N VAL A 167 2.44 6.21 -14.10
CA VAL A 167 3.20 5.10 -14.67
C VAL A 167 4.63 5.10 -14.13
N GLN A 168 5.23 3.91 -14.02
CA GLN A 168 6.63 3.75 -13.67
C GLN A 168 7.44 3.30 -14.89
N GLU A 169 8.50 4.03 -15.20
CA GLU A 169 9.45 3.72 -16.28
C GLU A 169 10.87 3.71 -15.73
N GLY A 170 11.39 2.52 -15.44
CA GLY A 170 12.65 2.38 -14.71
C GLY A 170 12.53 2.96 -13.29
N ASN A 171 13.37 3.95 -12.96
CA ASN A 171 13.34 4.63 -11.67
C ASN A 171 12.38 5.82 -11.63
N TRP A 172 11.80 6.20 -12.77
CA TRP A 172 10.91 7.34 -12.87
C TRP A 172 9.48 6.95 -12.56
N PHE A 173 8.83 7.72 -11.69
CA PHE A 173 7.38 7.77 -11.59
C PHE A 173 6.89 9.01 -12.32
N LYS A 174 5.99 8.84 -13.29
CA LYS A 174 5.37 9.92 -14.06
C LYS A 174 3.89 9.96 -13.77
N GLY A 175 3.41 11.06 -13.19
CA GLY A 175 1.99 11.39 -13.13
C GLY A 175 1.67 12.38 -14.25
N LYS A 176 0.75 12.02 -15.15
CA LYS A 176 0.25 12.90 -16.21
C LYS A 176 -1.24 13.13 -16.04
N ASN A 177 -1.67 14.37 -16.16
CA ASN A 177 -3.07 14.72 -16.24
C ASN A 177 -3.71 14.08 -17.49
N VAL A 178 -4.81 13.36 -17.26
CA VAL A 178 -5.64 12.76 -18.30
C VAL A 178 -7.09 13.25 -18.22
N GLY A 179 -7.48 13.86 -17.10
CA GLY A 179 -8.83 14.40 -16.90
C GLY A 179 -9.08 15.73 -17.63
N GLY A 180 -8.03 16.52 -17.90
CA GLY A 180 -8.14 17.86 -18.49
C GLY A 180 -9.00 18.83 -17.67
N ILE A 181 -8.97 18.67 -16.34
CA ILE A 181 -9.65 19.51 -15.37
C ILE A 181 -8.61 20.41 -14.72
N ASP A 182 -8.95 21.70 -14.61
CA ASP A 182 -8.12 22.74 -14.00
C ASP A 182 -8.52 22.92 -12.53
N TYR A 183 -7.51 23.04 -11.68
CA TYR A 183 -7.65 23.31 -10.25
C TYR A 183 -7.03 24.68 -9.99
N PRO A 184 -7.86 25.70 -9.71
CA PRO A 184 -7.34 27.06 -9.64
C PRO A 184 -6.25 27.25 -8.57
N GLY A 185 -5.04 27.56 -9.02
CA GLY A 185 -3.94 28.03 -8.17
C GLY A 185 -2.93 26.96 -7.83
N ARG A 186 -2.83 26.62 -6.54
CA ARG A 186 -2.01 25.52 -5.99
C ARG A 186 -2.86 24.82 -4.95
N ASP A 187 -3.63 23.84 -5.37
CA ASP A 187 -4.61 23.19 -4.51
C ASP A 187 -4.02 21.98 -3.78
N THR A 188 -4.00 21.99 -2.45
CA THR A 188 -3.61 20.83 -1.63
C THR A 188 -4.79 19.93 -1.26
N ALA A 189 -6.03 20.29 -1.58
CA ALA A 189 -7.23 19.49 -1.34
C ALA A 189 -7.56 18.52 -2.49
N ALA A 190 -7.19 18.85 -3.73
CA ALA A 190 -7.46 18.06 -4.93
C ALA A 190 -6.62 16.77 -5.05
N LYS A 191 -6.88 15.78 -4.19
CA LYS A 191 -6.10 14.51 -4.12
C LYS A 191 -6.05 13.72 -5.42
N GLN A 192 -7.04 13.88 -6.27
CA GLN A 192 -7.12 13.27 -7.59
C GLN A 192 -6.11 13.84 -8.60
N ALA A 193 -5.57 15.04 -8.36
CA ALA A 193 -4.56 15.72 -9.19
C ALA A 193 -3.15 15.69 -8.55
N MET A 194 -2.88 14.71 -7.69
CA MET A 194 -1.61 14.58 -6.96
C MET A 194 -1.08 13.16 -6.97
N PHE A 195 0.25 13.02 -6.90
CA PHE A 195 0.90 11.75 -6.59
C PHE A 195 2.15 11.97 -5.73
N THR A 196 2.49 10.98 -4.91
CA THR A 196 3.64 11.01 -3.99
C THR A 196 4.60 9.89 -4.33
N SER A 197 5.81 10.20 -4.75
CA SER A 197 6.92 9.26 -4.86
C SER A 197 7.70 9.22 -3.55
N VAL A 198 8.08 8.05 -3.07
CA VAL A 198 8.80 7.89 -1.80
C VAL A 198 9.94 6.91 -1.97
N ASN A 199 11.12 7.33 -1.54
CA ASN A 199 12.26 6.44 -1.34
C ASN A 199 13.06 6.88 -0.10
N GLY A 200 14.00 6.06 0.36
CA GLY A 200 14.85 6.36 1.51
C GLY A 200 16.29 5.95 1.28
N ASN A 201 17.17 6.38 2.18
CA ASN A 201 18.62 6.19 2.08
C ASN A 201 19.22 6.79 0.80
N ILE A 202 18.70 7.96 0.39
CA ILE A 202 19.18 8.72 -0.77
C ILE A 202 19.69 10.07 -0.32
N SER A 203 20.67 10.61 -1.03
CA SER A 203 21.18 11.98 -0.82
C SER A 203 20.82 12.91 -1.97
N SER A 204 20.09 12.45 -2.98
CA SER A 204 19.70 13.26 -4.13
C SER A 204 18.48 12.70 -4.85
N CYS A 205 17.81 13.54 -5.63
CA CYS A 205 16.71 13.17 -6.52
C CYS A 205 16.71 14.03 -7.80
N VAL A 206 16.04 13.55 -8.84
CA VAL A 206 15.75 14.33 -10.06
C VAL A 206 14.25 14.51 -10.16
N ILE A 207 13.81 15.73 -10.46
CA ILE A 207 12.41 16.09 -10.62
C ILE A 207 12.23 16.81 -11.94
N ARG A 208 11.19 16.44 -12.68
CA ARG A 208 10.75 17.12 -13.89
C ARG A 208 9.35 17.66 -13.67
N VAL A 209 9.15 18.93 -13.99
CA VAL A 209 7.82 19.55 -14.08
C VAL A 209 7.53 19.95 -15.51
N GLY A 210 6.40 19.49 -16.05
CA GLY A 210 6.20 19.43 -17.48
C GLY A 210 4.80 19.81 -17.96
N VAL A 211 4.74 20.24 -19.22
CA VAL A 211 3.53 20.69 -19.91
C VAL A 211 3.48 20.03 -21.28
N ASP A 212 2.32 19.53 -21.64
CA ASP A 212 1.92 19.12 -22.99
C ASP A 212 0.84 20.10 -23.46
N ASN A 213 1.28 21.26 -23.95
CA ASN A 213 0.43 22.31 -24.48
C ASN A 213 0.14 22.05 -25.96
N GLN A 214 -1.05 21.54 -26.27
CA GLN A 214 -1.45 21.28 -27.66
C GLN A 214 -2.19 22.48 -28.27
N SER A 215 -2.34 23.57 -27.52
CA SER A 215 -3.09 24.75 -27.92
C SER A 215 -2.28 25.76 -28.72
N THR A 216 -2.99 26.70 -29.33
CA THR A 216 -2.44 27.79 -30.16
C THR A 216 -1.89 28.96 -29.36
N ILE A 217 -2.04 28.96 -28.04
CA ILE A 217 -1.61 30.04 -27.15
C ILE A 217 -0.56 29.55 -26.15
N SER A 218 0.29 30.47 -25.68
CA SER A 218 1.18 30.18 -24.56
C SER A 218 0.39 30.02 -23.26
N ALA A 219 0.84 29.17 -22.36
CA ALA A 219 0.19 28.91 -21.09
C ALA A 219 1.14 29.17 -19.90
N ASN A 220 0.66 29.95 -18.93
CA ASN A 220 1.31 30.11 -17.63
C ASN A 220 0.88 28.97 -16.73
N ARG A 221 1.84 28.27 -16.13
CA ARG A 221 1.58 27.10 -15.31
C ARG A 221 2.32 27.17 -13.99
N LEU A 222 1.56 27.12 -12.90
CA LEU A 222 2.07 27.10 -11.53
C LEU A 222 2.43 25.66 -11.18
N ARG A 223 3.66 25.42 -10.73
CA ARG A 223 4.10 24.09 -10.27
C ARG A 223 4.27 24.11 -8.77
N SER A 224 4.13 22.96 -8.14
CA SER A 224 4.35 22.83 -6.71
C SER A 224 4.74 21.41 -6.33
N ILE A 225 5.95 21.29 -5.77
CA ILE A 225 6.58 20.03 -5.42
C ILE A 225 6.83 20.03 -3.92
N TYR A 226 6.01 19.29 -3.20
CA TYR A 226 6.15 19.10 -1.76
C TYR A 226 7.15 18.01 -1.44
N PHE A 227 7.90 18.21 -0.37
CA PHE A 227 8.74 17.16 0.19
C PHE A 227 8.10 16.56 1.45
N LYS A 228 6.86 16.09 1.28
CA LYS A 228 5.96 15.59 2.34
C LYS A 228 5.08 14.48 1.78
N LYS A 229 4.50 13.62 2.62
CA LYS A 229 3.45 12.66 2.21
C LYS A 229 2.06 13.26 2.37
N PHE A 230 1.19 13.01 1.40
CA PHE A 230 -0.25 13.22 1.55
C PHE A 230 -1.00 11.90 1.74
N ILE A 231 -2.17 11.99 2.36
CA ILE A 231 -3.07 10.85 2.49
C ILE A 231 -4.02 10.87 1.30
N TYR A 232 -4.00 9.80 0.53
CA TYR A 232 -4.93 9.58 -0.57
C TYR A 232 -6.13 8.75 -0.10
N PRO A 233 -7.35 9.04 -0.59
CA PRO A 233 -8.50 8.18 -0.38
C PRO A 233 -8.39 6.98 -1.32
N ASN A 234 -7.31 6.22 -1.17
CA ASN A 234 -7.24 4.92 -1.79
C ASN A 234 -8.36 4.09 -1.16
N SER A 235 -9.21 3.54 -2.01
CA SER A 235 -10.12 2.48 -1.60
C SER A 235 -9.25 1.29 -1.20
N LEU A 236 -8.73 1.33 0.03
CA LEU A 236 -8.31 0.13 0.73
C LEU A 236 -9.51 -0.78 0.58
N LEU A 237 -9.33 -1.94 -0.06
CA LEU A 237 -10.29 -3.02 0.05
C LEU A 237 -10.64 -3.09 1.54
N SER A 238 -11.90 -2.78 1.87
CA SER A 238 -12.34 -2.66 3.26
C SER A 238 -11.84 -3.90 3.98
N LYS A 239 -10.96 -3.69 4.98
CA LYS A 239 -10.42 -4.77 5.76
C LYS A 239 -11.62 -5.50 6.35
N SER A 240 -11.84 -6.74 5.93
CA SER A 240 -12.99 -7.49 6.44
C SER A 240 -12.86 -7.59 7.97
N PRO A 241 -13.93 -7.30 8.73
CA PRO A 241 -13.93 -7.55 10.18
C PRO A 241 -13.80 -9.04 10.50
N LEU A 242 -14.03 -9.92 9.52
CA LEU A 242 -13.93 -11.36 9.64
C LEU A 242 -12.48 -11.83 9.46
N LEU A 243 -11.87 -12.28 10.54
CA LEU A 243 -10.52 -12.84 10.54
C LEU A 243 -10.51 -14.32 10.17
N SER A 244 -11.56 -15.05 10.53
CA SER A 244 -11.71 -16.47 10.21
C SER A 244 -13.18 -16.87 10.17
N PHE A 245 -13.53 -17.78 9.26
CA PHE A 245 -14.81 -18.49 9.26
C PHE A 245 -14.57 -19.94 8.87
N GLN A 246 -14.97 -20.83 9.75
CA GLN A 246 -14.77 -22.27 9.64
C GLN A 246 -16.05 -22.97 10.09
N GLY A 247 -16.20 -24.23 9.74
CA GLY A 247 -17.23 -25.08 10.32
C GLY A 247 -16.71 -26.49 10.52
N LEU A 248 -17.30 -27.19 11.47
CA LEU A 248 -16.99 -28.55 11.83
C LEU A 248 -18.29 -29.36 11.74
N GLN A 249 -18.29 -30.36 10.88
CA GLN A 249 -19.34 -31.36 10.87
C GLN A 249 -19.08 -32.39 11.96
N LYS A 250 -20.06 -32.57 12.85
CA LYS A 250 -20.07 -33.65 13.84
C LYS A 250 -21.36 -34.44 13.63
N ASP A 251 -21.22 -35.66 13.13
CA ASP A 251 -22.34 -36.46 12.62
C ASP A 251 -23.08 -35.72 11.47
N ASN A 252 -24.37 -35.44 11.61
CA ASN A 252 -25.16 -34.65 10.67
C ASN A 252 -25.40 -33.20 11.13
N LEU A 253 -24.71 -32.75 12.19
CA LEU A 253 -24.82 -31.39 12.71
C LEU A 253 -23.60 -30.56 12.32
N ILE A 254 -23.78 -29.26 12.13
CA ILE A 254 -22.72 -28.34 11.72
C ILE A 254 -22.46 -27.30 12.81
N GLU A 255 -21.26 -27.31 13.40
CA GLU A 255 -20.78 -26.26 14.29
C GLU A 255 -19.97 -25.24 13.49
N LEU A 256 -20.52 -24.04 13.32
CA LEU A 256 -19.86 -22.91 12.68
C LEU A 256 -19.05 -22.12 13.71
N LYS A 257 -17.84 -21.70 13.35
CA LYS A 257 -16.95 -20.87 14.18
C LYS A 257 -16.39 -19.72 13.38
N TRP A 258 -16.43 -18.53 13.94
CA TRP A 258 -15.79 -17.37 13.32
C TRP A 258 -15.13 -16.46 14.34
N ILE A 259 -14.15 -15.71 13.85
CA ILE A 259 -13.38 -14.75 14.62
C ILE A 259 -13.59 -13.39 13.99
N LEU A 260 -14.09 -12.45 14.78
CA LEU A 260 -14.15 -11.05 14.39
C LEU A 260 -12.97 -10.30 15.00
N GLY A 261 -12.31 -9.47 14.18
CA GLY A 261 -11.34 -8.49 14.66
C GLY A 261 -12.05 -7.25 15.18
N LYS A 262 -11.33 -6.46 15.98
CA LYS A 262 -11.81 -5.16 16.48
C LYS A 262 -11.92 -4.16 15.34
N GLU A 263 -13.10 -4.14 14.72
CA GLU A 263 -13.54 -3.08 13.82
C GLU A 263 -14.88 -2.55 14.35
N ASN A 264 -14.97 -1.23 14.54
CA ASN A 264 -16.03 -0.57 15.30
C ASN A 264 -17.37 -0.44 14.54
N SER A 265 -17.54 -1.14 13.43
CA SER A 265 -18.62 -0.89 12.48
C SER A 265 -19.65 -2.01 12.38
N LEU A 266 -19.51 -3.16 13.07
CA LEU A 266 -20.50 -4.26 13.00
C LEU A 266 -21.61 -4.15 14.05
N LYS A 267 -22.85 -4.32 13.60
CA LYS A 267 -24.06 -4.42 14.43
C LYS A 267 -24.39 -5.88 14.74
N SER A 268 -24.44 -6.72 13.71
CA SER A 268 -24.81 -8.13 13.85
C SER A 268 -24.18 -9.00 12.76
N VAL A 269 -24.14 -10.29 13.02
CA VAL A 269 -23.79 -11.33 12.04
C VAL A 269 -24.97 -12.26 11.90
N VAL A 270 -25.51 -12.34 10.70
CA VAL A 270 -26.56 -13.30 10.33
C VAL A 270 -25.89 -14.54 9.75
N ILE A 271 -26.22 -15.70 10.30
CA ILE A 271 -25.80 -16.99 9.82
C ILE A 271 -26.80 -17.42 8.76
N GLU A 272 -26.32 -17.70 7.56
CA GLU A 272 -27.17 -18.12 6.46
C GLU A 272 -26.78 -19.50 5.95
N ARG A 273 -27.79 -20.32 5.64
CA ARG A 273 -27.65 -21.66 5.09
C ARG A 273 -28.40 -21.80 3.77
N GLY A 274 -27.83 -22.56 2.84
CA GLY A 274 -28.42 -22.87 1.54
C GLY A 274 -28.25 -24.33 1.16
N ASN A 275 -29.13 -24.84 0.31
CA ASN A 275 -28.97 -26.16 -0.33
C ASN A 275 -28.18 -26.07 -1.65
N LYS A 276 -27.82 -24.85 -2.06
CA LYS A 276 -26.93 -24.53 -3.19
C LYS A 276 -26.27 -23.17 -2.96
N SER A 277 -25.14 -22.90 -3.60
CA SER A 277 -24.34 -21.69 -3.38
C SER A 277 -24.99 -20.37 -3.82
N SER A 278 -26.18 -20.39 -4.43
CA SER A 278 -26.89 -19.20 -4.92
C SER A 278 -28.11 -18.81 -4.09
N GLU A 279 -28.58 -19.68 -3.19
CA GLU A 279 -29.81 -19.47 -2.42
C GLU A 279 -29.56 -19.74 -0.94
N PHE A 280 -29.79 -18.73 -0.10
CA PHE A 280 -29.51 -18.76 1.31
C PHE A 280 -30.72 -18.26 2.12
N ILE A 281 -31.02 -18.93 3.23
CA ILE A 281 -31.97 -18.52 4.24
C ILE A 281 -31.24 -18.19 5.54
N SER A 282 -31.76 -17.23 6.31
CA SER A 282 -31.24 -16.92 7.63
C SER A 282 -31.62 -18.03 8.61
N ILE A 283 -30.63 -18.60 9.29
CA ILE A 283 -30.84 -19.64 10.33
C ILE A 283 -30.45 -19.15 11.73
N GLY A 284 -29.85 -17.98 11.86
CA GLY A 284 -29.56 -17.36 13.15
C GLY A 284 -28.98 -15.96 13.01
N GLU A 285 -29.02 -15.18 14.08
CA GLU A 285 -28.40 -13.86 14.14
C GLU A 285 -27.72 -13.65 15.50
N VAL A 286 -26.48 -13.17 15.45
CA VAL A 286 -25.69 -12.82 16.64
C VAL A 286 -25.45 -11.32 16.64
N SER A 287 -25.94 -10.64 17.67
CA SER A 287 -25.61 -9.23 17.91
C SER A 287 -24.14 -9.11 18.33
N ILE A 288 -23.42 -8.19 17.70
CA ILE A 288 -21.99 -8.02 17.94
C ILE A 288 -21.74 -6.91 18.96
N ASN A 289 -20.93 -7.24 19.97
CA ASN A 289 -20.42 -6.30 20.96
C ASN A 289 -18.94 -6.63 21.21
N LEU A 290 -18.06 -5.99 20.44
CA LEU A 290 -16.63 -6.25 20.49
C LEU A 290 -16.01 -5.49 21.68
N LYS A 291 -15.66 -6.22 22.74
CA LYS A 291 -14.96 -5.69 23.93
C LYS A 291 -13.45 -5.99 23.93
N ALA A 292 -12.98 -6.81 22.99
CA ALA A 292 -11.59 -7.27 22.89
C ALA A 292 -11.07 -7.10 21.46
N GLU A 293 -9.74 -7.20 21.28
CA GLU A 293 -9.08 -7.08 19.98
C GLU A 293 -9.53 -8.13 18.96
N GLN A 294 -9.92 -9.32 19.44
CA GLN A 294 -10.56 -10.37 18.68
C GLN A 294 -11.62 -11.06 19.54
N VAL A 295 -12.74 -11.44 18.95
CA VAL A 295 -13.81 -12.18 19.64
C VAL A 295 -14.19 -13.41 18.83
N ASN A 296 -14.21 -14.55 19.52
CA ASN A 296 -14.62 -15.83 18.95
C ASN A 296 -16.13 -16.00 19.12
N TYR A 297 -16.78 -16.45 18.06
CA TYR A 297 -18.20 -16.78 18.04
C TYR A 297 -18.40 -18.19 17.50
N ASN A 298 -19.49 -18.83 17.93
CA ASN A 298 -19.93 -20.09 17.39
C ASN A 298 -21.45 -20.10 17.17
N PHE A 299 -21.89 -21.00 16.29
CA PHE A 299 -23.29 -21.30 16.06
C PHE A 299 -23.42 -22.77 15.73
N LEU A 300 -24.33 -23.47 16.42
CA LEU A 300 -24.65 -24.86 16.12
C LEU A 300 -25.92 -24.88 15.26
N ASP A 301 -25.79 -25.39 14.04
CA ASP A 301 -26.94 -25.80 13.23
C ASP A 301 -27.24 -27.27 13.57
N ASP A 302 -28.33 -27.47 14.31
CA ASP A 302 -28.78 -28.78 14.78
C ASP A 302 -29.81 -29.44 13.83
N GLU A 303 -30.10 -28.80 12.70
CA GLU A 303 -30.96 -29.38 11.68
C GLU A 303 -30.16 -30.31 10.76
N ASN A 304 -30.68 -31.52 10.59
CA ASN A 304 -30.12 -32.47 9.64
C ASN A 304 -30.27 -31.95 8.20
N PHE A 305 -29.26 -32.20 7.38
CA PHE A 305 -29.28 -31.89 5.95
C PHE A 305 -29.06 -33.15 5.11
N THR A 306 -29.54 -33.12 3.87
CA THR A 306 -29.36 -34.17 2.86
C THR A 306 -28.72 -33.56 1.62
N GLY A 307 -27.71 -34.21 1.03
CA GLY A 307 -26.91 -33.59 -0.03
C GLY A 307 -25.96 -32.54 0.53
N ASP A 308 -25.83 -31.39 -0.12
CA ASP A 308 -24.88 -30.36 0.27
C ASP A 308 -25.55 -29.28 1.13
N ALA A 309 -24.88 -28.84 2.20
CA ALA A 309 -25.24 -27.67 2.99
C ALA A 309 -24.17 -26.58 2.84
N TYR A 310 -24.59 -25.42 2.35
CA TYR A 310 -23.75 -24.26 2.10
C TYR A 310 -23.98 -23.24 3.22
N TYR A 311 -22.92 -22.71 3.81
CA TYR A 311 -23.00 -21.71 4.88
C TYR A 311 -22.21 -20.47 4.53
N ARG A 312 -22.75 -19.32 4.89
CA ARG A 312 -22.05 -18.03 4.87
C ARG A 312 -22.50 -17.16 6.03
N LEU A 313 -21.69 -16.17 6.36
CA LEU A 313 -22.03 -15.12 7.28
C LEU A 313 -22.39 -13.88 6.48
N ARG A 314 -23.55 -13.28 6.78
CA ARG A 314 -23.92 -11.93 6.36
C ARG A 314 -23.68 -10.98 7.52
N MET A 315 -22.63 -10.19 7.41
CA MET A 315 -22.20 -9.23 8.43
C MET A 315 -22.85 -7.88 8.16
N ILE A 316 -23.66 -7.41 9.10
CA ILE A 316 -24.42 -6.17 9.00
C ILE A 316 -23.72 -5.12 9.84
N SER A 317 -23.36 -4.01 9.20
CA SER A 317 -22.75 -2.88 9.88
C SER A 317 -23.78 -1.97 10.57
N VAL A 318 -23.32 -1.10 11.46
CA VAL A 318 -24.15 -0.11 12.18
C VAL A 318 -24.89 0.85 11.24
N ASN A 319 -24.37 1.07 10.02
CA ASN A 319 -25.01 1.88 9.00
C ASN A 319 -25.94 1.08 8.06
N GLY A 320 -26.15 -0.22 8.33
CA GLY A 320 -27.03 -1.11 7.58
C GLY A 320 -26.39 -1.79 6.36
N LYS A 321 -25.14 -1.45 5.98
CA LYS A 321 -24.44 -2.12 4.88
C LYS A 321 -24.14 -3.57 5.24
N SER A 322 -24.47 -4.49 4.34
CA SER A 322 -24.16 -5.91 4.48
C SER A 322 -22.89 -6.29 3.70
N THR A 323 -22.04 -7.12 4.30
CA THR A 323 -20.92 -7.79 3.65
C THR A 323 -21.01 -9.28 3.92
N TYR A 324 -20.36 -10.10 3.09
CA TYR A 324 -20.47 -11.57 3.18
C TYR A 324 -19.11 -12.21 3.40
N SER A 325 -19.09 -13.31 4.16
CA SER A 325 -17.94 -14.21 4.21
C SER A 325 -17.78 -14.99 2.90
N ASN A 326 -16.70 -15.76 2.79
CA ASN A 326 -16.67 -16.91 1.89
C ASN A 326 -17.76 -17.91 2.25
N ILE A 327 -18.17 -18.73 1.28
CA ILE A 327 -19.09 -19.85 1.49
C ILE A 327 -18.25 -21.07 1.92
N ILE A 328 -18.70 -21.78 2.96
CA ILE A 328 -18.19 -23.11 3.32
C ILE A 328 -19.27 -24.14 3.03
N VAL A 329 -18.88 -25.36 2.66
CA VAL A 329 -19.81 -26.41 2.21
C VAL A 329 -19.54 -27.70 2.98
N PHE A 330 -20.61 -28.33 3.42
CA PHE A 330 -20.62 -29.68 4.00
C PHE A 330 -21.49 -30.57 3.12
N HIS A 331 -21.25 -31.87 3.12
CA HIS A 331 -22.15 -32.78 2.43
C HIS A 331 -22.57 -33.95 3.32
N ALA A 332 -23.83 -34.34 3.17
CA ALA A 332 -24.55 -35.25 4.03
C ALA A 332 -24.09 -36.69 3.78
N GLY A 333 -24.04 -37.46 4.87
CA GLY A 333 -23.42 -38.77 4.89
C GLY A 333 -21.98 -38.70 5.39
N ASN A 334 -21.41 -39.87 5.73
CA ASN A 334 -20.01 -40.00 6.08
C ASN A 334 -19.14 -39.66 4.87
N ILE A 335 -18.97 -38.38 4.59
CA ILE A 335 -17.82 -37.97 3.82
C ILE A 335 -16.67 -38.05 4.81
N THR A 336 -15.98 -39.18 4.74
CA THR A 336 -14.54 -39.25 4.97
C THR A 336 -13.89 -38.24 4.02
N ASN A 337 -14.04 -36.94 4.31
CA ASN A 337 -13.62 -35.83 3.46
C ASN A 337 -12.12 -35.68 3.69
N ALA A 338 -11.40 -36.66 3.18
CA ALA A 338 -10.04 -36.96 3.52
C ALA A 338 -9.07 -36.00 2.83
N PHE A 339 -9.51 -34.85 2.33
CA PHE A 339 -8.62 -33.80 1.86
C PHE A 339 -8.36 -32.81 2.99
N ARG A 340 -7.17 -32.87 3.58
CA ARG A 340 -6.71 -31.92 4.59
C ARG A 340 -5.22 -31.71 4.46
N ILE A 341 -4.78 -30.51 4.78
CA ILE A 341 -3.37 -30.14 4.81
C ILE A 341 -3.04 -29.65 6.21
N TYR A 342 -1.98 -30.21 6.79
CA TYR A 342 -1.52 -29.82 8.12
C TYR A 342 0.00 -29.82 8.21
N PRO A 343 0.57 -28.91 9.03
CA PRO A 343 -0.11 -27.80 9.71
C PRO A 343 -0.62 -26.73 8.72
N SER A 344 -1.59 -25.91 9.13
CA SER A 344 -2.08 -24.76 8.34
C SER A 344 -1.07 -23.59 8.32
N ILE A 345 -0.15 -23.56 9.30
CA ILE A 345 1.03 -22.69 9.34
C ILE A 345 2.24 -23.56 9.03
N VAL A 346 2.80 -23.40 7.84
CA VAL A 346 3.86 -24.26 7.28
C VAL A 346 5.21 -23.57 7.40
N GLN A 347 6.25 -24.31 7.78
CA GLN A 347 7.63 -23.83 7.80
C GLN A 347 8.46 -24.48 6.69
N THR A 348 8.62 -25.81 6.74
CA THR A 348 9.50 -26.55 5.80
C THR A 348 8.80 -27.70 5.10
N THR A 349 7.78 -28.28 5.74
CA THR A 349 7.01 -29.42 5.22
C THR A 349 5.54 -29.28 5.55
N ALA A 350 4.68 -29.83 4.69
CA ALA A 350 3.25 -29.99 4.97
C ALA A 350 2.80 -31.40 4.60
N THR A 351 1.86 -31.95 5.35
CA THR A 351 1.25 -33.26 5.05
C THR A 351 -0.11 -33.05 4.45
N ILE A 352 -0.33 -33.64 3.27
CA ILE A 352 -1.60 -33.67 2.58
C ILE A 352 -2.20 -35.05 2.81
N GLN A 353 -3.32 -35.10 3.50
CA GLN A 353 -4.18 -36.25 3.42
C GLN A 353 -5.09 -36.08 2.20
N VAL A 354 -5.27 -37.14 1.41
CA VAL A 354 -6.24 -37.19 0.30
C VAL A 354 -6.74 -38.63 0.16
N LYS A 355 -8.04 -38.83 -0.09
CA LYS A 355 -8.60 -40.16 -0.42
C LYS A 355 -8.77 -40.28 -1.93
N SER A 356 -8.24 -41.35 -2.50
CA SER A 356 -8.40 -41.68 -3.92
C SER A 356 -9.34 -42.87 -4.09
N GLU A 357 -10.15 -42.84 -5.13
CA GLU A 357 -11.04 -43.96 -5.52
C GLU A 357 -10.29 -45.03 -6.32
N THR A 358 -9.17 -44.67 -6.94
CA THR A 358 -8.34 -45.56 -7.76
C THR A 358 -6.87 -45.19 -7.60
N ASN A 359 -5.96 -46.07 -8.04
CA ASN A 359 -4.56 -45.69 -8.20
C ASN A 359 -4.45 -44.61 -9.30
N ALA A 360 -3.84 -43.48 -8.98
CA ALA A 360 -3.75 -42.33 -9.89
C ALA A 360 -2.50 -41.48 -9.62
N THR A 361 -2.14 -40.62 -10.57
CA THR A 361 -1.17 -39.56 -10.35
C THR A 361 -1.91 -38.26 -10.05
N ALA A 362 -1.69 -37.70 -8.86
CA ALA A 362 -2.18 -36.40 -8.46
C ALA A 362 -1.14 -35.31 -8.75
N ILE A 363 -1.59 -34.12 -9.15
CA ILE A 363 -0.74 -32.93 -9.31
C ILE A 363 -0.96 -32.04 -8.09
N PHE A 364 0.06 -31.93 -7.24
CA PHE A 364 0.13 -30.95 -6.17
C PHE A 364 0.65 -29.62 -6.73
N GLN A 365 -0.02 -28.53 -6.38
CA GLN A 365 0.42 -27.17 -6.67
C GLN A 365 0.31 -26.31 -5.41
N LEU A 366 1.30 -25.45 -5.18
CA LEU A 366 1.21 -24.34 -4.25
C LEU A 366 1.13 -23.06 -5.08
N VAL A 367 0.11 -22.25 -4.84
CA VAL A 367 -0.20 -21.06 -5.63
C VAL A 367 -0.27 -19.85 -4.72
N ASP A 368 0.37 -18.74 -5.11
CA ASP A 368 0.24 -17.47 -4.40
C ASP A 368 -1.09 -16.76 -4.74
N TYR A 369 -1.42 -15.66 -4.05
CA TYR A 369 -2.67 -14.94 -4.32
C TYR A 369 -2.70 -14.17 -5.65
N SER A 370 -1.58 -14.03 -6.35
CA SER A 370 -1.55 -13.53 -7.73
C SER A 370 -1.83 -14.64 -8.76
N GLY A 371 -2.06 -15.87 -8.32
CA GLY A 371 -2.33 -17.02 -9.19
C GLY A 371 -1.06 -17.68 -9.74
N ARG A 372 0.13 -17.28 -9.30
CA ARG A 372 1.39 -17.89 -9.76
C ARG A 372 1.63 -19.20 -9.03
N ILE A 373 1.98 -20.25 -9.77
CA ILE A 373 2.37 -21.55 -9.21
C ILE A 373 3.82 -21.43 -8.71
N VAL A 374 4.00 -21.51 -7.39
CA VAL A 374 5.32 -21.42 -6.75
C VAL A 374 5.96 -22.79 -6.50
N VAL A 375 5.14 -23.84 -6.38
CA VAL A 375 5.60 -25.24 -6.28
C VAL A 375 4.65 -26.11 -7.08
N GLN A 376 5.18 -27.07 -7.84
CA GLN A 376 4.38 -28.10 -8.49
C GLN A 376 5.09 -29.45 -8.38
N LYS A 377 4.34 -30.50 -8.01
CA LYS A 377 4.85 -31.87 -7.93
C LYS A 377 3.79 -32.87 -8.39
N ASN A 378 4.23 -33.88 -9.13
CA ASN A 378 3.42 -35.07 -9.38
C ASN A 378 3.60 -36.03 -8.21
N VAL A 379 2.50 -36.58 -7.71
CA VAL A 379 2.49 -37.50 -6.57
C VAL A 379 1.66 -38.72 -6.93
N GLN A 380 2.20 -39.90 -6.69
CA GLN A 380 1.42 -41.13 -6.84
C GLN A 380 0.49 -41.29 -5.63
N VAL A 381 -0.78 -41.57 -5.91
CA VAL A 381 -1.76 -41.94 -4.90
C VAL A 381 -2.28 -43.35 -5.15
N HIS A 382 -2.53 -44.06 -4.07
CA HIS A 382 -3.14 -45.37 -4.10
C HIS A 382 -4.64 -45.27 -3.79
N GLU A 383 -5.42 -46.25 -4.23
CA GLU A 383 -6.80 -46.41 -3.77
C GLU A 383 -6.87 -46.39 -2.23
N GLY A 384 -7.80 -45.61 -1.67
CA GLY A 384 -7.92 -45.39 -0.23
C GLY A 384 -7.28 -44.07 0.24
N THR A 385 -6.97 -43.99 1.54
CA THR A 385 -6.43 -42.78 2.17
C THR A 385 -4.91 -42.70 2.03
N ASN A 386 -4.43 -41.60 1.45
CA ASN A 386 -3.02 -41.30 1.26
C ASN A 386 -2.61 -40.17 2.19
N ASN A 387 -1.41 -40.26 2.77
CA ASN A 387 -0.76 -39.17 3.49
C ASN A 387 0.54 -38.83 2.78
N ILE A 388 0.56 -37.71 2.07
CA ILE A 388 1.66 -37.26 1.24
C ILE A 388 2.42 -36.17 2.00
N VAL A 389 3.70 -36.39 2.25
CA VAL A 389 4.56 -35.34 2.82
C VAL A 389 5.18 -34.54 1.69
N VAL A 390 4.90 -33.23 1.68
CA VAL A 390 5.52 -32.29 0.75
C VAL A 390 6.73 -31.66 1.43
N HIS A 391 7.91 -32.04 0.96
CA HIS A 391 9.19 -31.48 1.39
C HIS A 391 9.62 -30.24 0.59
N ASN A 392 10.64 -29.54 1.10
CA ASN A 392 11.30 -28.39 0.49
C ASN A 392 10.41 -27.15 0.33
N LEU A 393 9.49 -26.92 1.26
CA LEU A 393 8.74 -25.66 1.31
C LEU A 393 9.54 -24.54 1.96
N GLY A 394 10.72 -24.82 2.54
CA GLY A 394 11.57 -23.82 3.18
C GLY A 394 12.09 -22.72 2.24
N SER A 395 12.21 -22.99 0.93
CA SER A 395 12.61 -22.01 -0.08
C SER A 395 11.44 -21.16 -0.60
N VAL A 396 10.22 -21.41 -0.13
CA VAL A 396 9.03 -20.61 -0.47
C VAL A 396 9.01 -19.40 0.47
N TYR A 397 8.90 -18.20 -0.11
CA TYR A 397 8.83 -16.96 0.67
C TYR A 397 7.65 -16.96 1.65
N PRO A 398 7.79 -16.36 2.84
CA PRO A 398 6.68 -16.19 3.78
C PRO A 398 5.50 -15.48 3.14
N GLY A 399 4.27 -15.93 3.43
CA GLY A 399 3.07 -15.37 2.83
C GLY A 399 1.87 -16.31 2.84
N ASN A 400 0.77 -15.85 2.24
CA ASN A 400 -0.46 -16.63 2.11
C ASN A 400 -0.46 -17.40 0.79
N TYR A 401 -0.82 -18.67 0.86
CA TYR A 401 -0.87 -19.56 -0.30
C TYR A 401 -2.14 -20.40 -0.33
N VAL A 402 -2.48 -20.86 -1.52
CA VAL A 402 -3.50 -21.89 -1.74
C VAL A 402 -2.81 -23.14 -2.24
N VAL A 403 -2.99 -24.26 -1.55
CA VAL A 403 -2.64 -25.56 -2.11
C VAL A 403 -3.78 -26.04 -2.99
N LEU A 404 -3.43 -26.56 -4.16
CA LEU A 404 -4.31 -27.29 -5.05
C LEU A 404 -3.80 -28.74 -5.21
N VAL A 405 -4.72 -29.71 -5.19
CA VAL A 405 -4.44 -31.08 -5.60
C VAL A 405 -5.42 -31.47 -6.70
N LYS A 406 -4.89 -31.73 -7.90
CA LYS A 406 -5.68 -32.11 -9.08
C LYS A 406 -5.54 -33.60 -9.31
N MET A 407 -6.65 -34.31 -9.38
CA MET A 407 -6.68 -35.77 -9.51
C MET A 407 -8.04 -36.22 -10.08
N ASN A 408 -8.05 -37.08 -11.10
CA ASN A 408 -9.26 -37.67 -11.69
C ASN A 408 -10.37 -36.62 -12.00
N ASN A 409 -10.00 -35.51 -12.66
CA ASN A 409 -10.85 -34.34 -12.94
C ASN A 409 -11.46 -33.63 -11.71
N LYS A 410 -11.07 -33.99 -10.49
CA LYS A 410 -11.40 -33.28 -9.25
C LYS A 410 -10.25 -32.34 -8.86
N VAL A 411 -10.60 -31.18 -8.32
CA VAL A 411 -9.64 -30.21 -7.76
C VAL A 411 -9.97 -30.01 -6.29
N TYR A 412 -9.04 -30.39 -5.43
CA TYR A 412 -9.09 -30.14 -4.00
C TYR A 412 -8.25 -28.90 -3.68
N ASN A 413 -8.69 -28.09 -2.72
CA ASN A 413 -7.94 -26.90 -2.32
C ASN A 413 -8.03 -26.60 -0.83
N GLN A 414 -6.96 -26.02 -0.28
CA GLN A 414 -6.93 -25.51 1.09
C GLN A 414 -5.94 -24.35 1.21
N LYS A 415 -6.31 -23.31 1.97
CA LYS A 415 -5.41 -22.19 2.30
C LYS A 415 -4.39 -22.59 3.35
N ILE A 416 -3.16 -22.12 3.19
CA ILE A 416 -2.09 -22.24 4.19
C ILE A 416 -1.34 -20.91 4.34
N PHE A 417 -0.70 -20.71 5.48
CA PHE A 417 0.23 -19.62 5.74
C PHE A 417 1.65 -20.16 5.81
N LYS A 418 2.56 -19.64 4.99
CA LYS A 418 3.99 -19.95 5.05
C LYS A 418 4.67 -18.93 5.96
N GLN A 419 5.34 -19.42 7.01
CA GLN A 419 6.12 -18.59 7.93
C GLN A 419 7.60 -18.56 7.56
#